data_AF-A0A0D3EUD8-F1
#
_entry.id   AF-A0A0D3EUD8-F1
#
_cell.length_a   1.000
_cell.length_b   1.000
_cell.length_c   1.000
_cell.angle_alpha   90.00
_cell.angle_beta   90.00
_cell.angle_gamma   90.00
#
_symmetry.space_group_name_H-M   'P 1'
#
loop_
_entity.id
_entity.type
_entity.pdbx_description
1 polymer ?
#
loop_
_entity_poly.entity_id
_entity_poly.type
_entity_poly.pdbx_seq_one_letter_code
_entity_poly.pdbx_strand_id
1 'polypeptide(L)'
;MVREGGAWPPPAEEEGRGVFERCCLEMEEALNAVYRQGRNGEAIGPLEIRVVRAGTFEEVMDYAISRGASINQYKAPRCVSFGPIIELLNSRVISKHFSPACPKYSPHKK
;
A
#
# COMPACT_ATOMS: atom_id res chain seq x y z
N MET A 1 40.51 -10.26 -31.17
CA MET A 1 39.61 -11.35 -30.75
C MET A 1 39.86 -11.65 -29.28
N VAL A 2 39.15 -10.97 -28.37
CA VAL A 2 38.52 -11.52 -27.14
C VAL A 2 37.49 -10.45 -26.76
N ARG A 3 36.21 -10.78 -26.84
CA ARG A 3 35.12 -9.94 -26.31
C ARG A 3 35.00 -10.32 -24.85
N GLU A 4 35.32 -9.41 -23.94
CA GLU A 4 35.04 -9.61 -22.52
C GLU A 4 33.53 -9.60 -22.28
N GLY A 5 33.09 -10.56 -21.48
CA GLY A 5 31.69 -10.86 -21.23
C GLY A 5 30.97 -9.69 -20.58
N GLY A 6 30.08 -9.06 -21.33
CA GLY A 6 28.95 -8.36 -20.75
C GLY A 6 28.03 -9.39 -20.12
N ALA A 7 27.96 -9.42 -18.79
CA ALA A 7 26.87 -10.09 -18.10
C ALA A 7 25.56 -9.45 -18.60
N TRP A 8 24.77 -10.23 -19.31
CA TRP A 8 23.41 -9.86 -19.68
C TRP A 8 22.62 -9.67 -18.37
N PRO A 9 21.87 -8.55 -18.20
CA PRO A 9 21.01 -8.41 -17.03
C PRO A 9 20.05 -9.61 -17.00
N PRO A 10 19.76 -10.18 -15.81
CA PRO A 10 18.80 -11.28 -15.73
C PRO A 10 17.50 -10.88 -16.45
N PRO A 11 16.81 -11.83 -17.10
CA PRO A 11 15.61 -11.52 -17.87
C PRO A 11 14.61 -10.79 -16.97
N ALA A 12 13.95 -9.76 -17.52
CA ALA A 12 13.01 -8.84 -16.87
C ALA A 12 11.80 -9.51 -16.17
N GLU A 13 11.79 -10.83 -16.09
CA GLU A 13 10.82 -11.71 -15.46
C GLU A 13 11.01 -11.79 -13.92
N GLU A 14 12.14 -11.29 -13.40
CA GLU A 14 12.38 -11.12 -11.96
C GLU A 14 11.92 -9.75 -11.42
N GLU A 15 11.69 -8.78 -12.30
CA GLU A 15 11.48 -7.37 -11.92
C GLU A 15 10.04 -7.04 -11.50
N GLY A 16 9.08 -7.92 -11.83
CA GLY A 16 7.66 -7.77 -11.48
C GLY A 16 7.19 -8.56 -10.25
N ARG A 17 8.01 -9.47 -9.71
CA ARG A 17 7.60 -10.30 -8.58
C ARG A 17 7.74 -9.50 -7.29
N GLY A 18 6.66 -9.39 -6.52
CA GLY A 18 6.72 -8.71 -5.23
C GLY A 18 6.66 -7.18 -5.30
N VAL A 19 6.22 -6.57 -6.41
CA VAL A 19 6.19 -5.10 -6.55
C VAL A 19 5.31 -4.45 -5.49
N PHE A 20 4.13 -4.99 -5.20
CA PHE A 20 3.24 -4.45 -4.18
C PHE A 20 3.82 -4.60 -2.77
N GLU A 21 4.51 -5.70 -2.50
CA GLU A 21 5.23 -5.95 -1.24
C GLU A 21 6.36 -4.92 -1.05
N ARG A 22 7.12 -4.61 -2.12
CA ARG A 22 8.11 -3.53 -2.10
C ARG A 22 7.46 -2.17 -1.89
N CYS A 23 6.33 -1.88 -2.55
CA CYS A 23 5.57 -0.66 -2.31
C CYS A 23 5.10 -0.55 -0.85
N CYS A 24 4.70 -1.66 -0.23
CA CYS A 24 4.33 -1.67 1.19
C CYS A 24 5.52 -1.23 2.05
N LEU A 25 6.72 -1.80 1.80
CA LEU A 25 7.92 -1.45 2.55
C LEU A 25 8.34 0.00 2.33
N GLU A 26 8.31 0.49 1.09
CA GLU A 26 8.62 1.90 0.78
C GLU A 26 7.66 2.87 1.50
N MET A 27 6.37 2.52 1.60
CA MET A 27 5.42 3.28 2.40
C MET A 27 5.78 3.26 3.89
N GLU A 28 6.15 2.10 4.45
CA GLU A 28 6.57 1.99 5.85
C GLU A 28 7.84 2.82 6.14
N GLU A 29 8.80 2.87 5.20
CA GLU A 29 10.05 3.66 5.31
C GLU A 29 9.78 5.17 5.33
N ALA A 30 8.77 5.63 4.59
CA ALA A 30 8.37 7.04 4.53
C ALA A 30 7.59 7.51 5.76
N LEU A 31 7.14 6.60 6.63
CA LEU A 31 6.42 6.94 7.86
C LEU A 31 7.37 7.42 8.97
N ASN A 32 6.79 8.08 9.96
CA ASN A 32 7.55 8.71 11.05
C ASN A 32 8.30 7.68 11.93
N ALA A 33 9.24 8.16 12.73
CA ALA A 33 10.06 7.30 13.59
C ALA A 33 9.24 6.50 14.60
N VAL A 34 8.11 7.02 15.08
CA VAL A 34 7.23 6.33 16.03
C VAL A 34 6.58 5.10 15.38
N TYR A 35 6.10 5.24 14.15
CA TYR A 35 5.57 4.10 13.39
C TYR A 35 6.65 3.04 13.17
N ARG A 36 7.84 3.46 12.69
CA ARG A 36 8.95 2.52 12.43
C ARG A 36 9.43 1.82 13.69
N GLN A 37 9.47 2.53 14.83
CA GLN A 37 9.74 1.94 16.14
C GLN A 37 8.67 0.91 16.51
N GLY A 38 7.39 1.26 16.42
CA GLY A 38 6.29 0.34 16.75
C GLY A 38 6.28 -0.91 15.87
N ARG A 39 6.62 -0.77 14.59
CA ARG A 39 6.73 -1.86 13.63
C ARG A 39 7.91 -2.79 13.92
N ASN A 40 9.05 -2.25 14.37
CA ASN A 40 10.23 -3.03 14.80
C ASN A 40 10.07 -3.64 16.20
N GLY A 41 9.25 -3.03 17.06
CA GLY A 41 8.91 -3.52 18.40
C GLY A 41 7.62 -4.33 18.47
N GLU A 42 7.12 -4.83 17.33
CA GLU A 42 5.94 -5.71 17.21
C GLU A 42 4.60 -5.13 17.73
N ALA A 43 4.54 -3.85 18.08
CA ALA A 43 3.31 -3.17 18.49
C ALA A 43 2.40 -2.82 17.29
N ILE A 44 2.99 -2.71 16.09
CA ILE A 44 2.30 -2.45 14.83
C ILE A 44 2.62 -3.59 13.87
N GLY A 45 1.59 -4.22 13.27
CA GLY A 45 1.77 -5.27 12.27
C GLY A 45 2.24 -4.73 10.91
N PRO A 46 2.62 -5.63 9.96
CA PRO A 46 3.04 -5.23 8.62
C PRO A 46 1.96 -4.44 7.88
N LEU A 47 2.36 -3.34 7.23
CA LEU A 47 1.46 -2.58 6.35
C LEU A 47 0.89 -3.48 5.24
N GLU A 48 -0.41 -3.34 4.99
CA GLU A 48 -1.14 -4.07 3.95
C GLU A 48 -1.61 -3.11 2.86
N ILE A 49 -1.27 -3.41 1.60
CA ILE A 49 -1.91 -2.82 0.42
C ILE A 49 -2.97 -3.81 -0.09
N ARG A 50 -4.21 -3.34 -0.18
CA ARG A 50 -5.31 -4.06 -0.81
C ARG A 50 -5.63 -3.42 -2.15
N VAL A 51 -5.40 -4.15 -3.24
CA VAL A 51 -5.75 -3.69 -4.59
C VAL A 51 -7.24 -3.98 -4.79
N VAL A 52 -7.99 -3.01 -5.29
CA VAL A 52 -9.42 -3.15 -5.60
C VAL A 52 -9.65 -3.12 -7.11
N ARG A 53 -10.79 -3.65 -7.56
CA ARG A 53 -11.15 -3.59 -8.98
C ARG A 53 -11.33 -2.14 -9.45
N ALA A 54 -11.13 -1.90 -10.74
CA ALA A 54 -11.47 -0.62 -11.37
C ALA A 54 -12.95 -0.26 -11.15
N GLY A 55 -13.25 1.02 -10.96
CA GLY A 55 -14.60 1.51 -10.65
C GLY A 55 -15.00 1.44 -9.16
N THR A 56 -14.21 0.79 -8.28
CA THR A 56 -14.56 0.69 -6.84
C THR A 56 -14.76 2.05 -6.17
N PHE A 57 -13.89 3.03 -6.46
CA PHE A 57 -14.02 4.37 -5.88
C PHE A 57 -15.18 5.17 -6.46
N GLU A 58 -15.64 4.85 -7.66
CA GLU A 58 -16.88 5.43 -8.23
C GLU A 58 -18.08 4.93 -7.43
N GLU A 59 -18.14 3.63 -7.12
CA GLU A 59 -19.19 3.08 -6.25
C GLU A 59 -19.17 3.70 -4.83
N VAL A 60 -17.99 3.96 -4.27
CA VAL A 60 -17.85 4.66 -2.97
C VAL A 60 -18.39 6.09 -3.07
N MET A 61 -18.15 6.77 -4.20
CA MET A 61 -18.68 8.10 -4.46
C MET A 61 -20.21 8.08 -4.59
N ASP A 62 -20.76 7.15 -5.38
CA ASP A 62 -22.21 6.98 -5.54
C ASP A 62 -22.89 6.70 -4.19
N TYR A 63 -22.26 5.87 -3.36
CA TYR A 63 -22.72 5.62 -2.00
C TYR A 63 -22.72 6.91 -1.16
N ALA A 64 -21.67 7.72 -1.22
CA ALA A 64 -21.62 9.00 -0.49
C ALA A 64 -22.69 10.00 -0.98
N ILE A 65 -22.93 10.08 -2.28
CA ILE A 65 -23.98 10.93 -2.88
C ILE A 65 -25.37 10.46 -2.43
N SER A 66 -25.61 9.15 -2.42
CA SER A 66 -26.87 8.57 -1.93
C SER A 66 -27.18 8.92 -0.46
N ARG A 67 -26.15 9.29 0.30
CA ARG A 67 -26.22 9.71 1.71
C ARG A 67 -26.22 11.24 1.88
N GLY A 68 -26.32 12.01 0.80
CA GLY A 68 -26.46 13.46 0.81
C GLY A 68 -25.18 14.25 0.58
N ALA A 69 -24.06 13.60 0.19
CA ALA A 69 -22.87 14.34 -0.23
C ALA A 69 -23.13 15.09 -1.55
N SER A 70 -22.63 16.32 -1.65
CA SER A 70 -22.68 17.08 -2.90
C SER A 70 -21.68 16.50 -3.91
N ILE A 71 -22.18 16.10 -5.08
CA ILE A 71 -21.36 15.58 -6.20
C ILE A 71 -20.24 16.56 -6.58
N ASN A 72 -20.53 17.86 -6.56
CA ASN A 72 -19.58 18.92 -6.96
C ASN A 72 -18.49 19.20 -5.91
N GLN A 73 -18.54 18.54 -4.75
CA GLN A 73 -17.57 18.72 -3.65
C GLN A 73 -16.91 17.41 -3.23
N TYR A 74 -17.28 16.29 -3.86
CA TYR A 74 -16.76 14.99 -3.46
C TYR A 74 -15.24 14.92 -3.70
N LYS A 75 -14.53 14.49 -2.66
CA LYS A 75 -13.14 14.04 -2.73
C LYS A 75 -13.07 12.67 -2.08
N ALA A 76 -12.29 11.76 -2.66
CA ALA A 76 -12.04 10.47 -2.04
C ALA A 76 -11.43 10.67 -0.64
N PRO A 77 -12.02 10.10 0.42
CA PRO A 77 -11.48 10.22 1.76
C PRO A 77 -10.13 9.50 1.85
N ARG A 78 -9.16 10.10 2.55
CA ARG A 78 -7.84 9.49 2.79
C ARG A 78 -7.90 8.34 3.79
N CYS A 79 -8.79 8.45 4.78
CA CYS A 79 -9.03 7.44 5.81
C CYS A 79 -10.54 7.25 5.95
N VAL A 80 -10.98 6.00 6.10
CA VAL A 80 -12.39 5.64 6.27
C VAL A 80 -12.54 4.83 7.55
N SER A 81 -13.48 5.22 8.40
CA SER A 81 -13.87 4.49 9.61
C SER A 81 -15.32 4.00 9.58
N PHE A 82 -16.08 4.36 8.55
CA PHE A 82 -17.48 4.01 8.43
C PHE A 82 -17.65 2.58 7.91
N GLY A 83 -18.24 1.70 8.73
CA GLY A 83 -18.36 0.26 8.47
C GLY A 83 -18.85 -0.11 7.07
N PRO A 84 -19.98 0.45 6.59
CA PRO A 84 -20.50 0.12 5.26
C PRO A 84 -19.54 0.43 4.09
N ILE A 85 -18.75 1.51 4.18
CA ILE A 85 -17.75 1.82 3.13
C ILE A 85 -16.56 0.86 3.23
N ILE A 86 -16.17 0.45 4.44
CA ILE A 86 -15.12 -0.56 4.63
C ILE A 86 -15.56 -1.91 4.05
N GLU A 87 -16.81 -2.32 4.28
CA GLU A 87 -17.40 -3.53 3.70
C GLU A 87 -17.45 -3.47 2.17
N LEU A 88 -17.88 -2.32 1.62
CA LEU A 88 -17.87 -2.08 0.17
C LEU A 88 -16.46 -2.25 -0.39
N LEU A 89 -15.46 -1.54 0.15
CA LEU A 89 -14.06 -1.65 -0.29
C LEU A 89 -13.55 -3.09 -0.20
N ASN A 90 -13.81 -3.78 0.91
CA ASN A 90 -13.37 -5.16 1.13
C ASN A 90 -14.00 -6.15 0.14
N SER A 91 -15.26 -5.96 -0.24
CA SER A 91 -15.95 -6.81 -1.22
C SER A 91 -15.39 -6.69 -2.65
N ARG A 92 -14.61 -5.64 -2.92
CA ARG A 92 -14.03 -5.32 -4.23
C ARG A 92 -12.53 -5.58 -4.33
N VAL A 93 -11.91 -6.13 -3.28
CA VAL A 93 -10.47 -6.45 -3.25
C VAL A 93 -10.16 -7.58 -4.22
N ILE A 94 -9.15 -7.37 -5.07
CA ILE A 94 -8.63 -8.36 -6.03
C ILE A 94 -7.35 -9.04 -5.53
N SER A 95 -6.53 -8.34 -4.73
CA SER A 95 -5.32 -8.89 -4.14
C SER A 95 -4.93 -8.15 -2.86
N LYS A 96 -4.16 -8.84 -2.00
CA LYS A 96 -3.68 -8.34 -0.72
C LYS A 96 -2.19 -8.60 -0.63
N HIS A 97 -1.44 -7.58 -0.23
CA HIS A 97 0.02 -7.62 -0.16
C HIS A 97 0.46 -7.01 1.15
N PHE A 98 1.37 -7.67 1.84
CA PHE A 98 1.93 -7.19 3.10
C PHE A 98 3.39 -6.77 2.92
N SER A 99 3.83 -5.84 3.75
CA SER A 99 5.25 -5.50 3.84
C SER A 99 6.09 -6.75 4.18
N PRO A 100 7.11 -7.09 3.38
CA PRO A 100 7.89 -8.31 3.55
C PRO A 100 8.94 -8.21 4.66
N ALA A 101 9.21 -7.01 5.17
CA ALA A 101 10.23 -6.74 6.18
C ALA A 101 9.80 -5.59 7.10
N CYS A 102 10.62 -5.28 8.11
CA CYS A 102 10.45 -4.07 8.91
C CYS A 102 11.17 -2.88 8.24
N PRO A 103 10.65 -1.65 8.36
CA PRO A 103 11.34 -0.46 7.90
C PRO A 103 12.56 -0.16 8.77
N LYS A 104 13.56 0.53 8.22
CA LYS A 104 14.79 0.89 8.92
C LYS A 104 14.48 1.79 10.11
N TYR A 105 14.86 1.35 11.29
CA TYR A 105 14.74 2.11 12.52
C TYR A 105 16.06 2.04 13.31
N SER A 106 16.60 3.20 13.66
CA SER A 106 17.73 3.32 14.59
C SER A 106 17.32 4.27 15.71
N PRO A 107 17.40 3.85 16.98
CA PRO A 107 17.15 4.76 18.10
C PRO A 107 18.18 5.89 18.05
N HIS A 108 17.73 7.14 18.19
CA HIS A 108 18.65 8.24 18.40
C HIS A 108 19.45 7.96 19.67
N LYS A 109 20.77 7.80 19.54
CA LYS A 109 21.69 7.74 20.68
C LYS A 109 21.64 9.13 21.33
N LYS A 110 21.22 9.17 22.59
CA LYS A 110 21.36 10.36 23.44
C LYS A 110 22.83 10.60 23.75
#